data_AF-A0A9P4MMP2-F1
#
_entry.id   AF-A0A9P4MMP2-F1
#
_cell.length_a   1.000
_cell.length_b   1.000
_cell.length_c   1.000
_cell.angle_alpha   90.00
_cell.angle_beta   90.00
_cell.angle_gamma   90.00
#
_symmetry.space_group_name_H-M   'P 1'
#
loop_
_entity.id
_entity.type
_entity.pdbx_description
1 polymer ?
#
loop_
_entity_poly.entity_id
_entity_poly.type
_entity_poly.pdbx_seq_one_letter_code
_entity_poly.pdbx_strand_id
1 'polypeptide(L)'
;MGCCAARAKGHIDEHAKWDYINLDDFHSTSSWTPINYLWVWIFAGIGVAVFALDCFTAVNLLILDKWASQIQPAIDLKYSKWIFVGCIMFSFALYLYEWARALRVMRRGGIAESYMDPLAVQVQCMRRKGFRRFLVFSALTKSKKGTDYVAFFVYFQFNSAVRIIFAEGGRQFVNAVTLVSVAKANLVPIGKHAAKEGSSPVVQFFANIVTMWNHDKQQALIMGSMTFTLVIWVFSAICLISALILYLVFLWHYVPQSDGRLSIYCRRKIDRRLEKIVEKKVQAALEDAERKRYKAEAKMMKKHGNGSVSSIPSVVRQPTLPNFGDYDEEKSTSFDLTRSDTMSTLPPYTSRQNTSEGPLGIQRAPTLPTVGAVPP
;
A
#
# COMPACT_ATOMS: atom_id res chain seq x y z
N MET A 1 -26.94 -21.62 8.90
CA MET A 1 -26.86 -20.32 9.60
C MET A 1 -25.83 -19.45 8.89
N GLY A 2 -26.24 -18.32 8.33
CA GLY A 2 -25.40 -17.48 7.48
C GLY A 2 -24.52 -16.51 8.27
N CYS A 3 -23.20 -16.76 8.27
CA CYS A 3 -22.19 -15.86 8.84
C CYS A 3 -21.54 -14.99 7.74
N CYS A 4 -22.35 -14.27 6.95
CA CYS A 4 -21.87 -13.37 5.90
C CYS A 4 -22.57 -12.00 5.92
N ALA A 5 -23.01 -11.53 7.09
CA ALA A 5 -23.53 -10.17 7.26
C ALA A 5 -22.64 -9.35 8.19
N ALA A 6 -22.36 -8.11 7.79
CA ALA A 6 -21.59 -7.08 8.50
C ALA A 6 -20.04 -7.18 8.48
N ARG A 7 -19.43 -7.37 7.30
CA ARG A 7 -18.10 -6.77 7.08
C ARG A 7 -18.31 -5.27 6.91
N ALA A 8 -18.26 -4.52 8.02
CA ALA A 8 -18.41 -3.08 8.07
C ALA A 8 -17.58 -2.43 6.94
N LYS A 9 -18.27 -2.00 5.89
CA LYS A 9 -17.74 -1.04 4.93
C LYS A 9 -17.60 0.24 5.75
N GLY A 10 -16.45 0.44 6.38
CA GLY A 10 -16.15 1.72 7.02
C GLY A 10 -16.39 2.82 6.00
N HIS A 11 -17.05 3.90 6.40
CA HIS A 11 -17.20 5.10 5.57
C HIS A 11 -15.81 5.45 5.04
N ILE A 12 -15.65 5.46 3.71
CA ILE A 12 -14.42 5.93 3.08
C ILE A 12 -14.70 7.39 2.79
N ASP A 13 -14.12 8.28 3.58
CA ASP A 13 -14.19 9.71 3.30
C ASP A 13 -13.64 9.96 1.89
N GLU A 14 -14.34 10.74 1.08
CA GLU A 14 -13.97 10.95 -0.32
C GLU A 14 -12.58 11.59 -0.45
N HIS A 15 -12.24 12.49 0.48
CA HIS A 15 -10.92 13.10 0.63
C HIS A 15 -9.79 12.10 0.95
N ALA A 16 -10.11 10.89 1.41
CA ALA A 16 -9.16 9.84 1.76
C ALA A 16 -8.90 8.84 0.61
N LYS A 17 -9.44 9.08 -0.59
CA LYS A 17 -9.20 8.26 -1.78
C LYS A 17 -8.00 8.77 -2.58
N TRP A 18 -7.34 7.85 -3.30
CA TRP A 18 -6.20 8.15 -4.17
C TRP A 18 -6.49 9.19 -5.25
N ASP A 19 -7.75 9.33 -5.66
CA ASP A 19 -8.17 10.21 -6.76
C ASP A 19 -8.29 11.68 -6.35
N TYR A 20 -8.52 11.98 -5.07
CA TYR A 20 -8.72 13.35 -4.57
C TYR A 20 -7.47 13.97 -3.96
N ILE A 21 -6.40 13.18 -3.77
CA ILE A 21 -5.12 13.68 -3.26
C ILE A 21 -4.19 14.04 -4.41
N ASN A 22 -3.68 15.27 -4.38
CA ASN A 22 -2.62 15.68 -5.27
C ASN A 22 -1.29 15.03 -4.83
N LEU A 23 -0.91 13.96 -5.53
CA LEU A 23 0.32 13.19 -5.26
C LEU A 23 1.60 14.02 -5.43
N ASP A 24 1.54 15.10 -6.20
CA ASP A 24 2.71 15.91 -6.52
C ASP A 24 3.13 16.80 -5.34
N ASP A 25 2.25 17.03 -4.35
CA ASP A 25 2.54 17.82 -3.14
C ASP A 25 3.42 17.05 -2.12
N PHE A 26 3.67 15.77 -2.35
CA PHE A 26 4.50 14.91 -1.50
C PHE A 26 5.92 14.86 -2.04
N HIS A 27 6.85 15.52 -1.34
CA HIS A 27 8.28 15.52 -1.64
C HIS A 27 9.09 14.95 -0.49
N SER A 28 10.15 14.19 -0.80
CA SER A 28 11.12 13.72 0.19
C SER A 28 12.24 14.73 0.38
N THR A 29 12.50 15.12 1.63
CA THR A 29 13.68 15.91 2.01
C THR A 29 14.87 15.05 2.49
N SER A 30 14.68 13.73 2.62
CA SER A 30 15.70 12.82 3.16
C SER A 30 16.31 11.92 2.08
N SER A 31 17.64 11.86 2.04
CA SER A 31 18.44 11.06 1.10
C SER A 31 18.26 9.54 1.26
N TRP A 32 17.71 9.08 2.39
CA TRP A 32 17.40 7.65 2.62
C TRP A 32 16.07 7.21 2.00
N THR A 33 15.24 8.15 1.56
CA THR A 33 13.91 7.85 1.00
C THR A 33 13.97 7.03 -0.29
N PRO A 34 14.87 7.33 -1.26
CA PRO A 34 15.05 6.50 -2.45
C PRO A 34 15.57 5.10 -2.13
N ILE A 35 16.45 4.96 -1.14
CA ILE A 35 16.96 3.65 -0.68
C ILE A 35 15.82 2.81 -0.10
N ASN A 36 14.96 3.40 0.73
CA ASN A 36 13.79 2.71 1.26
C ASN A 36 12.78 2.32 0.17
N TYR A 37 12.65 3.14 -0.88
CA TYR A 37 11.83 2.80 -2.04
C TYR A 37 12.43 1.64 -2.85
N LEU A 38 13.76 1.58 -3.02
CA LEU A 38 14.45 0.45 -3.64
C LEU A 38 14.19 -0.85 -2.86
N TRP A 39 14.18 -0.81 -1.54
CA TRP A 39 13.84 -1.96 -0.70
C TRP A 39 12.46 -2.56 -1.01
N VAL A 40 11.46 -1.73 -1.36
CA VAL A 40 10.13 -2.24 -1.77
C VAL A 40 10.25 -3.12 -3.02
N TRP A 41 11.08 -2.74 -3.99
CA TRP A 41 11.34 -3.53 -5.19
C TRP A 41 12.13 -4.81 -4.90
N ILE A 42 13.11 -4.75 -4.00
CA ILE A 42 13.88 -5.92 -3.56
C ILE A 42 12.95 -6.94 -2.90
N PHE A 43 12.10 -6.52 -1.95
CA PHE A 43 11.13 -7.42 -1.31
C PHE A 43 10.10 -7.97 -2.29
N ALA A 44 9.70 -7.20 -3.30
CA ALA A 44 8.87 -7.71 -4.38
C ALA A 44 9.57 -8.81 -5.19
N GLY A 45 10.84 -8.60 -5.54
CA GLY A 45 11.66 -9.60 -6.23
C GLY A 45 11.83 -10.88 -5.39
N ILE A 46 12.11 -10.74 -4.09
CA ILE A 46 12.19 -11.88 -3.17
C ILE A 46 10.86 -12.65 -3.14
N GLY A 47 9.72 -11.95 -3.07
CA GLY A 47 8.40 -12.60 -3.10
C GLY A 47 8.16 -13.41 -4.39
N VAL A 48 8.59 -12.91 -5.54
CA VAL A 48 8.52 -13.63 -6.83
C VAL A 48 9.49 -14.81 -6.85
N ALA A 49 10.71 -14.66 -6.33
CA ALA A 49 11.69 -15.73 -6.26
C ALA A 49 11.22 -16.88 -5.35
N VAL A 50 10.65 -16.56 -4.19
CA VAL A 50 10.07 -17.56 -3.27
C VAL A 50 8.90 -18.29 -3.94
N PHE A 51 8.04 -17.57 -4.66
CA PHE A 51 6.95 -18.20 -5.43
C PHE A 51 7.48 -19.17 -6.51
N ALA A 52 8.53 -18.79 -7.22
CA ALA A 52 9.18 -19.65 -8.22
C ALA A 52 9.83 -20.88 -7.58
N LEU A 53 10.50 -20.72 -6.44
CA LEU A 53 11.09 -21.82 -5.67
C LEU A 53 10.01 -22.77 -5.14
N ASP A 54 8.86 -22.25 -4.69
CA ASP A 54 7.72 -23.06 -4.27
C ASP A 54 7.14 -23.86 -5.45
N CYS A 55 7.03 -23.26 -6.64
CA CYS A 55 6.62 -23.96 -7.86
C CYS A 55 7.60 -25.07 -8.24
N PHE A 56 8.91 -24.79 -8.23
CA PHE A 56 9.95 -25.78 -8.51
C PHE A 56 9.91 -26.95 -7.52
N THR A 57 9.80 -26.64 -6.23
CA THR A 57 9.72 -27.65 -5.17
C THR A 57 8.45 -28.49 -5.31
N ALA A 58 7.31 -27.87 -5.65
CA ALA A 58 6.06 -28.57 -5.89
C ALA A 58 6.17 -29.56 -7.04
N VAL A 59 6.73 -29.13 -8.18
CA VAL A 59 6.92 -29.97 -9.37
C VAL A 59 7.82 -31.17 -9.05
N ASN A 60 8.95 -30.96 -8.38
CA ASN A 60 9.87 -32.05 -8.05
C ASN A 60 9.27 -33.06 -7.06
N LEU A 61 8.53 -32.61 -6.06
CA LEU A 61 7.93 -33.48 -5.04
C LEU A 61 6.64 -34.19 -5.51
N LEU A 62 5.85 -33.58 -6.39
CA LEU A 62 4.59 -34.15 -6.88
C LEU A 62 4.77 -35.02 -8.13
N ILE A 63 5.68 -34.64 -9.03
CA ILE A 63 5.83 -35.31 -10.34
C ILE A 63 6.99 -36.29 -10.33
N LEU A 64 8.13 -35.90 -9.75
CA LEU A 64 9.34 -36.71 -9.85
C LEU A 64 9.55 -37.64 -8.65
N ASP A 65 8.80 -37.47 -7.55
CA ASP A 65 9.01 -38.16 -6.26
C ASP A 65 10.47 -38.14 -5.79
N LYS A 66 11.25 -37.19 -6.32
CA LYS A 66 12.67 -36.99 -6.05
C LYS A 66 12.79 -35.74 -5.21
N TRP A 67 13.50 -35.87 -4.10
CA TRP A 67 13.87 -34.72 -3.29
C TRP A 67 14.77 -33.80 -4.14
N ALA A 68 14.39 -32.52 -4.25
CA ALA A 68 15.08 -31.53 -5.08
C ALA A 68 16.49 -31.19 -4.58
N SER A 69 16.84 -31.63 -3.37
CA SER A 69 18.17 -31.57 -2.80
C SER A 69 18.74 -32.98 -2.69
N GLN A 70 20.01 -33.19 -3.07
CA GLN A 70 20.76 -34.44 -2.89
C GLN A 70 20.90 -34.89 -1.42
N ILE A 71 20.28 -34.19 -0.48
CA ILE A 71 20.32 -34.46 0.95
C ILE A 71 18.97 -35.07 1.36
N GLN A 72 18.99 -36.35 1.71
CA GLN A 72 17.80 -37.04 2.20
C GLN A 72 17.36 -36.44 3.56
N PRO A 73 16.06 -36.18 3.77
CA PRO A 73 15.57 -35.74 5.07
C PRO A 73 15.79 -36.85 6.11
N ALA A 74 16.12 -36.44 7.34
CA ALA A 74 16.30 -37.36 8.49
C ALA A 74 15.02 -38.14 8.85
N ILE A 75 13.87 -37.58 8.46
CA ILE A 75 12.54 -38.13 8.72
C ILE A 75 12.09 -38.91 7.49
N ASP A 76 11.59 -40.11 7.74
CA ASP A 76 11.10 -41.06 6.75
C ASP A 76 10.26 -40.37 5.65
N LEU A 77 10.63 -40.62 4.40
CA LEU A 77 10.17 -39.87 3.22
C LEU A 77 8.64 -39.83 3.09
N LYS A 78 7.97 -40.85 3.62
CA LYS A 78 6.52 -40.99 3.59
C LYS A 78 5.79 -39.87 4.34
N TYR A 79 6.30 -39.41 5.50
CA TYR A 79 5.64 -38.35 6.28
C TYR A 79 6.06 -36.96 5.82
N SER A 80 7.35 -36.78 5.53
CA SER A 80 7.90 -35.50 5.05
C SER A 80 7.25 -35.04 3.74
N LYS A 81 6.95 -35.96 2.81
CA LYS A 81 6.27 -35.65 1.53
C LYS A 81 4.91 -34.97 1.75
N TRP A 82 4.05 -35.56 2.59
CA TRP A 82 2.70 -35.03 2.82
C TRP A 82 2.70 -33.71 3.58
N ILE A 83 3.63 -33.53 4.53
CA ILE A 83 3.81 -32.25 5.22
C ILE A 83 4.22 -31.15 4.23
N PHE A 84 5.19 -31.44 3.35
CA PHE A 84 5.61 -30.48 2.32
C PHE A 84 4.50 -30.15 1.34
N VAL A 85 3.79 -31.17 0.81
CA VAL A 85 2.67 -30.97 -0.11
C VAL A 85 1.55 -30.14 0.54
N GLY A 86 1.21 -30.44 1.80
CA GLY A 86 0.22 -29.67 2.57
C GLY A 86 0.62 -28.21 2.74
N CYS A 87 1.86 -27.94 3.16
CA CYS A 87 2.39 -26.58 3.31
C CYS A 87 2.42 -25.82 1.98
N ILE A 88 2.81 -26.48 0.88
CA ILE A 88 2.85 -25.88 -0.45
C ILE A 88 1.44 -25.51 -0.92
N MET A 89 0.49 -26.44 -0.83
CA MET A 89 -0.92 -26.19 -1.20
C MET A 89 -1.53 -25.05 -0.39
N PHE A 90 -1.27 -25.02 0.91
CA PHE A 90 -1.72 -23.96 1.79
C PHE A 90 -1.06 -22.60 1.45
N SER A 91 0.24 -22.60 1.12
CA SER A 91 0.97 -21.42 0.65
C SER A 91 0.33 -20.83 -0.61
N PHE A 92 0.02 -21.66 -1.61
CA PHE A 92 -0.69 -21.21 -2.82
C PHE A 92 -2.08 -20.67 -2.53
N ALA A 93 -2.86 -21.34 -1.68
CA ALA A 93 -4.20 -20.88 -1.30
C ALA A 93 -4.14 -19.52 -0.59
N LEU A 94 -3.20 -19.34 0.34
CA LEU A 94 -2.97 -18.06 1.01
C LEU A 94 -2.55 -16.98 0.02
N TYR A 95 -1.62 -17.28 -0.90
CA TYR A 95 -1.15 -16.32 -1.88
C TYR A 95 -2.29 -15.81 -2.77
N LEU A 96 -3.15 -16.72 -3.26
CA LEU A 96 -4.34 -16.37 -4.03
C LEU A 96 -5.32 -15.53 -3.20
N TYR A 97 -5.55 -15.89 -1.94
CA TYR A 97 -6.42 -15.15 -1.04
C TYR A 97 -5.90 -13.73 -0.78
N GLU A 98 -4.61 -13.57 -0.52
CA GLU A 98 -3.96 -12.29 -0.28
C GLU A 98 -4.00 -11.40 -1.52
N TRP A 99 -3.75 -11.96 -2.71
CA TRP A 99 -3.91 -11.25 -3.97
C TRP A 99 -5.37 -10.83 -4.21
N ALA A 100 -6.33 -11.71 -4.01
CA ALA A 100 -7.74 -11.38 -4.14
C ALA A 100 -8.16 -10.27 -3.16
N ARG A 101 -7.68 -10.32 -1.92
CA ARG A 101 -7.90 -9.29 -0.89
C ARG A 101 -7.27 -7.96 -1.30
N ALA A 102 -6.00 -7.97 -1.72
CA ALA A 102 -5.26 -6.77 -2.13
C ALA A 102 -5.91 -6.11 -3.36
N LEU A 103 -6.29 -6.89 -4.38
CA LEU A 103 -7.00 -6.39 -5.55
C LEU A 103 -8.35 -5.76 -5.18
N ARG A 104 -9.09 -6.38 -4.24
CA ARG A 104 -10.36 -5.82 -3.75
C ARG A 104 -10.15 -4.49 -3.01
N VAL A 105 -9.09 -4.38 -2.20
CA VAL A 105 -8.74 -3.13 -1.49
C VAL A 105 -8.33 -2.05 -2.49
N MET A 106 -7.50 -2.39 -3.47
CA MET A 106 -7.06 -1.45 -4.51
C MET A 106 -8.22 -0.90 -5.34
N ARG A 107 -9.23 -1.73 -5.64
CA ARG A 107 -10.45 -1.30 -6.36
C ARG A 107 -11.28 -0.29 -5.56
N ARG A 108 -11.20 -0.29 -4.23
CA ARG A 108 -11.92 0.67 -3.37
C ARG A 108 -11.27 2.06 -3.36
N GLY A 109 -9.99 2.14 -3.72
CA GLY A 109 -9.29 3.42 -3.86
C GLY A 109 -8.98 4.15 -2.54
N GLY A 110 -9.32 3.60 -1.37
CA GLY A 110 -9.02 4.21 -0.08
C GLY A 110 -7.54 4.08 0.30
N ILE A 111 -6.91 5.18 0.72
CA ILE A 111 -5.48 5.21 1.05
C ILE A 111 -5.19 4.46 2.34
N ALA A 112 -5.99 4.67 3.39
CA ALA A 112 -5.82 3.97 4.67
C ALA A 112 -6.10 2.48 4.55
N GLU A 113 -7.11 2.08 3.78
CA GLU A 113 -7.38 0.67 3.49
C GLU A 113 -6.21 0.04 2.74
N SER A 114 -5.64 0.76 1.76
CA SER A 114 -4.47 0.31 1.00
C SER A 114 -3.24 0.17 1.90
N TYR A 115 -3.05 1.06 2.89
CA TYR A 115 -1.95 0.99 3.85
C TYR A 115 -2.05 -0.23 4.78
N MET A 116 -3.27 -0.61 5.16
CA MET A 116 -3.53 -1.71 6.09
C MET A 116 -3.31 -3.11 5.48
N ASP A 117 -3.11 -3.21 4.16
CA ASP A 117 -2.77 -4.46 3.48
C ASP A 117 -1.33 -4.37 2.92
N PRO A 118 -0.35 -5.13 3.46
CA PRO A 118 1.05 -5.08 3.02
C PRO A 118 1.23 -5.32 1.52
N LEU A 119 0.44 -6.23 0.94
CA LEU A 119 0.54 -6.54 -0.48
C LEU A 119 -0.03 -5.38 -1.32
N ALA A 120 -1.10 -4.74 -0.86
CA ALA A 120 -1.65 -3.57 -1.53
C ALA A 120 -0.66 -2.39 -1.51
N VAL A 121 0.04 -2.14 -0.40
CA VAL A 121 1.11 -1.14 -0.33
C VAL A 121 2.18 -1.40 -1.38
N GLN A 122 2.70 -2.62 -1.42
CA GLN A 122 3.77 -3.00 -2.34
C GLN A 122 3.36 -2.79 -3.81
N VAL A 123 2.19 -3.28 -4.21
CA VAL A 123 1.67 -3.12 -5.57
C VAL A 123 1.38 -1.65 -5.89
N GLN A 124 0.84 -0.89 -4.94
CA GLN A 124 0.51 0.52 -5.14
C GLN A 124 1.76 1.40 -5.30
N CYS A 125 2.85 1.05 -4.60
CA CYS A 125 4.18 1.65 -4.75
C CYS A 125 4.87 1.27 -6.06
N MET A 126 4.54 0.13 -6.68
CA MET A 126 5.09 -0.26 -7.99
C MET A 126 4.31 0.32 -9.19
N ARG A 127 3.10 0.81 -8.96
CA ARG A 127 2.21 1.34 -10.02
C ARG A 127 2.66 2.74 -10.50
N ARG A 128 1.97 3.31 -11.49
CA ARG A 128 2.22 4.69 -12.00
C ARG A 128 2.27 5.70 -10.85
N LYS A 129 3.24 6.62 -10.90
CA LYS A 129 3.59 7.55 -9.80
C LYS A 129 3.91 6.82 -8.48
N GLY A 130 4.49 5.62 -8.56
CA GLY A 130 4.78 4.74 -7.43
C GLY A 130 5.62 5.37 -6.34
N PHE A 131 6.65 6.14 -6.72
CA PHE A 131 7.47 6.90 -5.78
C PHE A 131 6.64 7.92 -4.97
N ARG A 132 5.73 8.67 -5.62
CA ARG A 132 4.86 9.63 -4.92
C ARG A 132 3.91 8.93 -3.93
N ARG A 133 3.37 7.78 -4.33
CA ARG A 133 2.49 6.96 -3.46
C ARG A 133 3.26 6.40 -2.26
N PHE A 134 4.50 5.99 -2.46
CA PHE A 134 5.40 5.61 -1.38
C PHE A 134 5.64 6.76 -0.40
N LEU A 135 5.79 8.00 -0.88
CA LEU A 135 5.93 9.16 0.01
C LEU A 135 4.68 9.40 0.87
N VAL A 136 3.48 9.17 0.34
CA VAL A 136 2.23 9.23 1.13
C VAL A 136 2.25 8.18 2.24
N PHE A 137 2.59 6.93 1.93
CA PHE A 137 2.68 5.87 2.94
C PHE A 137 3.80 6.11 3.97
N SER A 138 4.92 6.67 3.54
CA SER A 138 6.02 7.07 4.43
C SER A 138 5.57 8.17 5.39
N ALA A 139 4.81 9.16 4.90
CA ALA A 139 4.24 10.21 5.73
C ALA A 139 3.23 9.66 6.75
N LEU A 140 2.40 8.67 6.38
CA LEU A 140 1.46 8.01 7.29
C LEU A 140 2.16 7.22 8.40
N THR A 141 3.33 6.66 8.09
CA THR A 141 4.15 5.88 9.03
C THR A 141 4.87 6.76 10.06
N LYS A 142 5.15 8.02 9.73
CA LYS A 142 5.77 8.97 10.67
C LYS A 142 4.75 9.41 11.73
N SER A 143 4.88 8.84 12.93
CA SER A 143 4.07 9.18 14.10
C SER A 143 4.91 9.88 15.16
N LYS A 144 4.29 10.81 15.90
CA LYS A 144 4.87 11.34 17.15
C LYS A 144 4.61 10.45 18.36
N LYS A 145 3.63 9.53 18.28
CA LYS A 145 3.20 8.66 19.38
C LYS A 145 3.83 7.28 19.24
N GLY A 146 4.64 6.89 20.23
CA GLY A 146 5.27 5.56 20.34
C GLY A 146 4.24 4.41 20.36
N THR A 147 3.14 4.59 21.08
CA THR A 147 2.06 3.60 21.18
C THR A 147 1.49 3.19 19.82
N ASP A 148 1.37 4.14 18.89
CA ASP A 148 0.84 3.82 17.57
C ASP A 148 1.84 2.99 16.74
N TYR A 149 3.16 3.16 16.96
CA TYR A 149 4.17 2.29 16.32
C TYR A 149 4.04 0.85 16.80
N VAL A 150 3.84 0.66 18.10
CA VAL A 150 3.59 -0.68 18.68
C VAL A 150 2.30 -1.26 18.09
N ALA A 151 1.23 -0.47 17.98
CA ALA A 151 -0.03 -0.94 17.41
C ALA A 151 0.10 -1.37 15.95
N PHE A 152 0.81 -0.61 15.10
CA PHE A 152 1.07 -1.02 13.72
C PHE A 152 1.97 -2.24 13.65
N PHE A 153 3.02 -2.29 14.46
CA PHE A 153 3.91 -3.46 14.53
C PHE A 153 3.11 -4.73 14.82
N VAL A 154 2.32 -4.74 15.91
CA VAL A 154 1.49 -5.89 16.28
C VAL A 154 0.49 -6.23 15.19
N TYR A 155 -0.18 -5.23 14.60
CA TYR A 155 -1.15 -5.46 13.53
C TYR A 155 -0.52 -6.13 12.31
N PHE A 156 0.63 -5.64 11.85
CA PHE A 156 1.29 -6.21 10.67
C PHE A 156 1.87 -7.60 10.95
N GLN A 157 2.39 -7.85 12.16
CA GLN A 157 2.84 -9.19 12.54
C GLN A 157 1.71 -10.20 12.65
N PHE A 158 0.54 -9.79 13.16
CA PHE A 158 -0.63 -10.68 13.16
C PHE A 158 -1.17 -10.97 11.75
N ASN A 159 -1.02 -10.02 10.82
CA ASN A 159 -1.40 -10.27 9.42
C ASN A 159 -0.41 -11.22 8.70
N SER A 160 0.87 -11.25 9.08
CA SER A 160 1.85 -12.21 8.56
C SER A 160 1.86 -13.55 9.32
N ALA A 161 1.27 -13.62 10.51
CA ALA A 161 1.26 -14.81 11.38
C ALA A 161 0.83 -16.10 10.68
N VAL A 162 -0.27 -16.04 9.92
CA VAL A 162 -0.83 -17.22 9.24
C VAL A 162 0.16 -17.79 8.22
N ARG A 163 0.86 -16.92 7.50
CA ARG A 163 1.90 -17.33 6.54
C ARG A 163 3.11 -17.92 7.27
N ILE A 164 3.62 -17.24 8.28
CA ILE A 164 4.82 -17.67 9.03
C ILE A 164 4.60 -19.03 9.70
N ILE A 165 3.43 -19.25 10.31
CA ILE A 165 3.12 -20.48 11.05
C ILE A 165 2.77 -21.62 10.11
N PHE A 166 1.79 -21.44 9.22
CA PHE A 166 1.20 -22.54 8.48
C PHE A 166 1.83 -22.76 7.10
N ALA A 167 2.25 -21.70 6.40
CA ALA A 167 2.87 -21.86 5.07
C ALA A 167 4.38 -22.14 5.19
N GLU A 168 5.07 -21.43 6.09
CA GLU A 168 6.51 -21.55 6.26
C GLU A 168 6.91 -22.49 7.39
N GLY A 169 6.17 -22.49 8.51
CA GLY A 169 6.58 -23.19 9.74
C GLY A 169 6.81 -24.70 9.55
N GLY A 170 5.90 -25.41 8.88
CA GLY A 170 6.06 -26.86 8.64
C GLY A 170 7.28 -27.18 7.76
N ARG A 171 7.57 -26.33 6.77
CA ARG A 171 8.73 -26.45 5.88
C ARG A 171 10.04 -26.20 6.64
N GLN A 172 10.07 -25.13 7.43
CA GLN A 172 11.24 -24.74 8.20
C GLN A 172 11.53 -25.72 9.33
N PHE A 173 10.50 -26.35 9.91
CA PHE A 173 10.68 -27.44 10.86
C PHE A 173 11.40 -28.64 10.23
N VAL A 174 10.98 -29.09 9.05
CA VAL A 174 11.65 -30.23 8.38
C VAL A 174 13.07 -29.85 7.96
N ASN A 175 13.27 -28.63 7.45
CA ASN A 175 14.61 -28.12 7.14
C ASN A 175 15.51 -28.07 8.39
N ALA A 176 14.97 -27.65 9.54
CA ALA A 176 15.69 -27.61 10.81
C ALA A 176 16.11 -29.01 11.27
N VAL A 177 15.18 -29.98 11.29
CA VAL A 177 15.48 -31.37 11.66
C VAL A 177 16.52 -31.97 10.71
N THR A 178 16.40 -31.68 9.42
CA THR A 178 17.37 -32.13 8.41
C THR A 178 18.74 -31.53 8.66
N LEU A 179 18.86 -30.22 8.89
CA LEU A 179 20.13 -29.57 9.22
C LEU A 179 20.75 -30.12 10.50
N VAL A 180 19.95 -30.38 11.54
CA VAL A 180 20.44 -30.98 12.79
C VAL A 180 20.94 -32.41 12.56
N SER A 181 20.25 -33.21 11.74
CA SER A 181 20.67 -34.57 11.42
C SER A 181 21.97 -34.61 10.62
N VAL A 182 22.09 -33.72 9.62
CA VAL A 182 23.29 -33.61 8.77
C VAL A 182 24.45 -33.05 9.58
N ALA A 183 24.19 -32.11 10.50
CA ALA A 183 25.20 -31.64 11.44
C ALA A 183 25.67 -32.76 12.38
N LYS A 184 24.77 -33.63 12.85
CA LYS A 184 25.18 -34.78 13.66
C LYS A 184 25.93 -35.84 12.85
N ALA A 185 25.52 -36.11 11.61
CA ALA A 185 26.10 -37.16 10.77
C ALA A 185 27.43 -36.78 10.09
N ASN A 186 27.55 -35.53 9.62
CA ASN A 186 28.74 -35.05 8.91
C ASN A 186 29.64 -34.14 9.77
N LEU A 187 29.15 -33.56 10.88
CA LEU A 187 29.86 -32.52 11.64
C LEU A 187 30.14 -32.86 13.12
N VAL A 188 29.64 -33.98 13.64
CA VAL A 188 30.12 -34.58 14.89
C VAL A 188 30.88 -35.85 14.54
N PRO A 189 32.16 -35.75 14.17
CA PRO A 189 32.96 -36.95 14.03
C PRO A 189 33.09 -37.53 15.44
N ILE A 190 32.56 -38.73 15.63
CA ILE A 190 32.95 -39.60 16.73
C ILE A 190 34.42 -39.94 16.46
N GLY A 191 35.34 -39.06 16.88
CA GLY A 191 36.80 -39.21 16.74
C GLY A 191 37.53 -38.12 15.95
N LYS A 192 38.84 -37.98 16.23
CA LYS A 192 39.99 -37.25 15.62
C LYS A 192 39.84 -35.88 14.92
N HIS A 193 38.65 -35.38 14.61
CA HIS A 193 38.37 -34.01 14.14
C HIS A 193 37.37 -33.27 15.05
N ALA A 194 37.21 -33.73 16.29
CA ALA A 194 36.41 -33.05 17.30
C ALA A 194 36.99 -31.66 17.63
N ALA A 195 36.10 -30.71 17.92
CA ALA A 195 36.43 -29.32 18.18
C ALA A 195 37.55 -29.14 19.21
N LYS A 196 38.45 -28.19 18.95
CA LYS A 196 39.28 -27.58 20.01
C LYS A 196 38.34 -27.02 21.08
N GLU A 197 38.61 -27.37 22.34
CA GLU A 197 37.90 -26.93 23.53
C GLU A 197 37.64 -25.41 23.49
N GLY A 198 36.36 -25.00 23.57
CA GLY A 198 35.97 -23.60 23.81
C GLY A 198 35.24 -22.85 22.70
N SER A 199 34.97 -23.44 21.53
CA SER A 199 34.17 -22.75 20.49
C SER A 199 32.66 -22.98 20.66
N SER A 200 31.87 -21.91 20.52
CA SER A 200 30.40 -21.98 20.60
C SER A 200 29.82 -22.91 19.52
N PRO A 201 28.78 -23.72 19.81
CA PRO A 201 28.14 -24.63 18.86
C PRO A 201 27.71 -23.95 17.54
N VAL A 202 27.35 -22.67 17.62
CA VAL A 202 26.94 -21.86 16.45
C VAL A 202 28.15 -21.55 15.55
N VAL A 203 29.28 -21.19 16.14
CA VAL A 203 30.50 -20.85 15.39
C VAL A 203 31.08 -22.09 14.71
N GLN A 204 31.02 -23.25 15.39
CA GLN A 204 31.42 -24.53 14.79
C GLN A 204 30.54 -24.91 13.60
N PHE A 205 29.22 -24.73 13.72
CA PHE A 205 28.30 -25.00 12.61
C PHE A 205 28.61 -24.15 11.36
N PHE A 206 28.88 -22.86 11.51
CA PHE A 206 29.27 -22.00 10.38
C PHE A 206 30.67 -22.33 9.83
N ALA A 207 31.65 -22.60 10.70
CA ALA A 207 32.99 -23.03 10.27
C ALA A 207 32.95 -24.33 9.45
N ASN A 208 32.04 -25.23 9.82
CA ASN A 208 31.83 -26.49 9.15
C ASN A 208 31.14 -26.34 7.79
N ILE A 209 30.16 -25.43 7.66
CA ILE A 209 29.59 -25.06 6.36
C ILE A 209 30.67 -24.49 5.43
N VAL A 210 31.56 -23.63 5.96
CA VAL A 210 32.68 -23.07 5.21
C VAL A 210 33.69 -24.15 4.82
N THR A 211 33.92 -25.15 5.66
CA THR A 211 34.83 -26.26 5.34
C THR A 211 34.23 -27.17 4.25
N MET A 212 32.93 -27.45 4.31
CA MET A 212 32.20 -28.19 3.27
C MET A 212 32.18 -27.47 1.92
N TRP A 213 32.17 -26.13 1.90
CA TRP A 213 32.26 -25.35 0.67
C TRP A 213 33.50 -25.68 -0.18
N ASN A 214 34.60 -26.05 0.48
CA ASN A 214 35.85 -26.39 -0.21
C ASN A 214 35.84 -27.81 -0.81
N HIS A 215 34.97 -28.70 -0.32
CA HIS A 215 34.90 -30.10 -0.75
C HIS A 215 33.75 -30.36 -1.72
N ASP A 216 32.56 -29.81 -1.46
CA ASP A 216 31.38 -29.95 -2.32
C ASP A 216 30.59 -28.64 -2.36
N LYS A 217 30.83 -27.86 -3.42
CA LYS A 217 30.19 -26.57 -3.64
C LYS A 217 28.67 -26.67 -3.80
N GLN A 218 28.16 -27.77 -4.36
CA GLN A 218 26.72 -27.92 -4.60
C GLN A 218 25.98 -28.19 -3.30
N GLN A 219 26.47 -29.14 -2.49
CA GLN A 219 25.88 -29.45 -1.20
C GLN A 219 25.99 -28.29 -0.21
N ALA A 220 27.15 -27.61 -0.18
CA ALA A 220 27.36 -26.46 0.71
C ALA A 220 26.44 -25.28 0.36
N LEU A 221 26.21 -25.01 -0.94
CA LEU A 221 25.29 -23.95 -1.38
C LEU A 221 23.86 -24.26 -0.94
N ILE A 222 23.41 -25.51 -1.10
CA ILE A 222 22.06 -25.92 -0.68
C ILE A 222 21.92 -25.82 0.84
N MET A 223 22.85 -26.37 1.63
CA MET A 223 22.81 -26.29 3.09
C MET A 223 22.90 -24.85 3.60
N GLY A 224 23.74 -24.03 2.98
CA GLY A 224 23.86 -22.60 3.28
C GLY A 224 22.54 -21.87 3.01
N SER A 225 21.88 -22.14 1.88
CA SER A 225 20.58 -21.55 1.55
C SER A 225 19.47 -21.98 2.52
N MET A 226 19.41 -23.27 2.87
CA MET A 226 18.44 -23.81 3.84
C MET A 226 18.63 -23.16 5.21
N THR A 227 19.88 -23.07 5.67
CA THR A 227 20.25 -22.41 6.94
C THR A 227 19.86 -20.94 6.92
N PHE A 228 20.18 -20.22 5.85
CA PHE A 228 19.88 -18.79 5.73
C PHE A 228 18.37 -18.53 5.80
N THR A 229 17.56 -19.32 5.09
CA THR A 229 16.10 -19.19 5.15
C THR A 229 15.54 -19.54 6.52
N LEU A 230 16.12 -20.52 7.22
CA LEU A 230 15.75 -20.85 8.59
C LEU A 230 16.04 -19.69 9.55
N VAL A 231 17.20 -19.04 9.43
CA VAL A 231 17.55 -17.88 10.28
C VAL A 231 16.56 -16.74 10.08
N ILE A 232 16.20 -16.43 8.83
CA ILE A 232 15.18 -15.40 8.53
C ILE A 232 13.82 -15.78 9.15
N TRP A 233 13.43 -17.05 9.04
CA TRP A 233 12.19 -17.52 9.63
C TRP A 233 12.20 -17.42 11.16
N VAL A 234 13.31 -17.79 11.82
CA VAL A 234 13.47 -17.66 13.28
C VAL A 234 13.36 -16.20 13.72
N PHE A 235 14.01 -15.27 13.00
CA PHE A 235 13.86 -13.84 13.31
C PHE A 235 12.40 -13.37 13.17
N SER A 236 11.70 -13.85 12.13
CA SER A 236 10.29 -13.54 11.91
C SER A 236 9.39 -14.15 13.00
N ALA A 237 9.69 -15.37 13.46
CA ALA A 237 8.99 -16.03 14.55
C ALA A 237 9.21 -15.31 15.90
N ILE A 238 10.43 -14.85 16.19
CA ILE A 238 10.71 -14.04 17.39
C ILE A 238 9.93 -12.72 17.34
N CYS A 239 9.88 -12.06 16.18
CA CYS A 239 9.08 -10.84 16.00
C CYS A 239 7.57 -11.09 16.17
N LEU A 240 7.09 -12.27 15.76
CA LEU A 240 5.69 -12.67 15.98
C LEU A 240 5.38 -12.89 17.46
N ILE A 241 6.27 -13.57 18.19
CA ILE A 241 6.14 -13.80 19.63
C ILE A 241 6.20 -12.48 20.38
N SER A 242 7.13 -11.58 20.02
CA SER A 242 7.21 -10.26 20.65
C SER A 242 5.96 -9.43 20.39
N ALA A 243 5.39 -9.50 19.18
CA ALA A 243 4.09 -8.87 18.88
C ALA A 243 2.95 -9.45 19.70
N LEU A 244 2.92 -10.77 19.94
CA LEU A 244 1.93 -11.41 20.81
C LEU A 244 2.06 -10.93 22.26
N ILE A 245 3.27 -10.86 22.78
CA ILE A 245 3.53 -10.37 24.15
C ILE A 245 3.10 -8.90 24.27
N LEU A 246 3.49 -8.05 23.32
CA LEU A 246 3.10 -6.63 23.29
C LEU A 246 1.58 -6.45 23.15
N TYR A 247 0.92 -7.35 22.42
CA TYR A 247 -0.54 -7.35 22.33
C TYR A 247 -1.18 -7.63 23.68
N LEU A 248 -0.76 -8.69 24.37
CA LEU A 248 -1.34 -9.14 25.64
C LEU A 248 -1.05 -8.16 26.79
N VAL A 249 0.19 -7.67 26.88
CA VAL A 249 0.62 -6.83 28.02
C VAL A 249 0.19 -5.38 27.86
N PHE A 250 0.26 -4.83 26.64
CA PHE A 250 0.12 -3.39 26.42
C PHE A 250 -1.14 -3.02 25.64
N LEU A 251 -1.38 -3.63 24.47
CA LEU A 251 -2.51 -3.23 23.62
C LEU A 251 -3.86 -3.70 24.15
N TRP A 252 -3.91 -4.84 24.84
CA TRP A 252 -5.16 -5.33 25.41
C TRP A 252 -5.78 -4.34 26.40
N HIS A 253 -4.96 -3.71 27.23
CA HIS A 253 -5.41 -2.68 28.17
C HIS A 253 -5.60 -1.31 27.51
N TYR A 254 -4.83 -1.00 26.48
CA TYR A 254 -4.84 0.31 25.82
C TYR A 254 -5.94 0.48 24.76
N VAL A 255 -6.35 -0.58 24.08
CA VAL A 255 -7.36 -0.50 23.01
C VAL A 255 -8.73 -0.22 23.63
N PRO A 256 -9.38 0.91 23.30
CA PRO A 256 -10.71 1.22 23.83
C PRO A 256 -11.73 0.16 23.41
N GLN A 257 -12.60 -0.26 24.32
CA GLN A 257 -13.65 -1.25 24.03
C GLN A 257 -14.56 -0.85 22.86
N SER A 258 -14.66 0.46 22.55
CA SER A 258 -15.41 0.99 21.41
C SER A 258 -14.96 0.44 20.05
N ASP A 259 -13.69 0.04 19.91
CA ASP A 259 -13.14 -0.36 18.62
C ASP A 259 -13.25 -1.87 18.36
N GLY A 260 -13.35 -2.70 19.42
CA GLY A 260 -13.51 -4.16 19.40
C GLY A 260 -12.40 -4.99 18.72
N ARG A 261 -11.72 -4.45 17.70
CA ARG A 261 -10.67 -5.10 16.90
C ARG A 261 -9.50 -4.16 16.68
N LEU A 262 -8.28 -4.69 16.81
CA LEU A 262 -7.03 -3.96 16.52
C LEU A 262 -7.02 -3.36 15.10
N SER A 263 -7.61 -4.06 14.12
CA SER A 263 -7.71 -3.58 12.74
C SER A 263 -8.52 -2.28 12.62
N ILE A 264 -9.57 -2.10 13.42
CA ILE A 264 -10.43 -0.92 13.40
C ILE A 264 -9.70 0.25 14.07
N TYR A 265 -9.04 -0.02 15.20
CA TYR A 265 -8.19 0.97 15.89
C TYR A 265 -7.11 1.52 14.95
N CYS A 266 -6.32 0.64 14.33
CA CYS A 266 -5.25 1.03 13.40
C CYS A 266 -5.79 1.82 12.21
N ARG A 267 -6.89 1.38 11.60
CA ARG A 267 -7.54 2.08 10.47
C ARG A 267 -7.96 3.50 10.86
N ARG A 268 -8.70 3.66 11.97
CA ARG A 268 -9.13 4.97 12.46
C ARG A 268 -7.95 5.90 12.75
N LYS A 269 -6.84 5.37 13.27
CA LYS A 269 -5.62 6.16 13.50
C LYS A 269 -4.96 6.59 12.20
N ILE A 270 -4.94 5.76 11.17
CA ILE A 270 -4.40 6.13 9.85
C ILE A 270 -5.31 7.16 9.19
N ASP A 271 -6.63 6.97 9.22
CA ASP A 271 -7.60 7.92 8.65
C ASP A 271 -7.41 9.32 9.26
N ARG A 272 -7.36 9.43 10.59
CA ARG A 272 -7.08 10.71 11.29
C ARG A 272 -5.72 11.32 10.97
N ARG A 273 -4.73 10.49 10.60
CA ARG A 273 -3.41 11.01 10.19
C ARG A 273 -3.44 11.50 8.77
N LEU A 274 -4.11 10.76 7.89
CA LEU A 274 -4.29 11.14 6.51
C LEU A 274 -5.00 12.48 6.44
N GLU A 275 -6.10 12.64 7.17
CA GLU A 275 -6.84 13.91 7.31
C GLU A 275 -5.91 15.06 7.73
N LYS A 276 -5.17 14.91 8.83
CA LYS A 276 -4.20 15.93 9.30
C LYS A 276 -3.08 16.25 8.31
N ILE A 277 -2.64 15.26 7.54
CA ILE A 277 -1.59 15.47 6.53
C ILE A 277 -2.19 16.22 5.34
N VAL A 278 -3.40 15.84 4.91
CA VAL A 278 -4.13 16.49 3.81
C VAL A 278 -4.44 17.93 4.19
N GLU A 279 -5.01 18.20 5.36
CA GLU A 279 -5.30 19.55 5.84
C GLU A 279 -4.06 20.45 5.82
N LYS A 280 -2.93 19.96 6.38
CA LYS A 280 -1.68 20.72 6.39
C LYS A 280 -1.13 20.96 5.00
N LYS A 281 -1.29 20.01 4.09
CA LYS A 281 -0.79 20.12 2.70
C LYS A 281 -1.68 21.05 1.88
N VAL A 282 -2.99 20.99 2.05
CA VAL A 282 -3.94 21.90 1.43
C VAL A 282 -3.69 23.32 1.93
N GLN A 283 -3.53 23.51 3.23
CA GLN A 283 -3.21 24.83 3.80
C GLN A 283 -1.87 25.37 3.26
N ALA A 284 -0.82 24.54 3.23
CA ALA A 284 0.46 24.95 2.67
C ALA A 284 0.37 25.29 1.16
N ALA A 285 -0.43 24.53 0.39
CA ALA A 285 -0.64 24.80 -1.03
C ALA A 285 -1.41 26.12 -1.26
N LEU A 286 -2.39 26.44 -0.40
CA LEU A 286 -3.10 27.72 -0.43
C LEU A 286 -2.16 28.89 -0.09
N GLU A 287 -1.38 28.78 0.98
CA GLU A 287 -0.39 29.79 1.35
C GLU A 287 0.65 30.03 0.25
N ASP A 288 1.14 28.97 -0.41
CA ASP A 288 2.08 29.10 -1.52
C ASP A 288 1.44 29.72 -2.77
N ALA A 289 0.15 29.45 -3.02
CA ALA A 289 -0.60 30.07 -4.10
C ALA A 289 -0.79 31.58 -3.85
N GLU A 290 -1.15 31.97 -2.63
CA GLU A 290 -1.26 33.38 -2.20
C GLU A 290 0.09 34.10 -2.30
N ARG A 291 1.16 33.48 -1.80
CA ARG A 291 2.53 34.04 -1.93
C ARG A 291 2.94 34.25 -3.39
N LYS A 292 2.57 33.33 -4.28
CA LYS A 292 2.83 33.48 -5.73
C LYS A 292 2.00 34.59 -6.35
N ARG A 293 0.73 34.75 -5.96
CA ARG A 293 -0.13 35.86 -6.39
C ARG A 293 0.42 37.21 -5.95
N TYR A 294 0.76 37.35 -4.67
CA TYR A 294 1.36 38.58 -4.15
C TYR A 294 2.69 38.93 -4.85
N LYS A 295 3.55 37.93 -5.10
CA LYS A 295 4.79 38.13 -5.86
C LYS A 295 4.53 38.52 -7.33
N ALA A 296 3.47 38.01 -7.95
CA ALA A 296 3.10 38.37 -9.32
C ALA A 296 2.58 39.81 -9.38
N GLU A 297 1.67 40.18 -8.48
CA GLU A 297 1.12 41.55 -8.36
C GLU A 297 2.23 42.57 -8.08
N ALA A 298 3.14 42.29 -7.13
CA ALA A 298 4.29 43.15 -6.85
C ALA A 298 5.22 43.30 -8.07
N LYS A 299 5.40 42.24 -8.89
CA LYS A 299 6.17 42.33 -10.13
C LYS A 299 5.46 43.15 -11.21
N MET A 300 4.14 43.05 -11.32
CA MET A 300 3.34 43.85 -12.25
C MET A 300 3.35 45.33 -11.86
N MET A 301 3.17 45.65 -10.58
CA MET A 301 3.27 47.01 -10.06
C MET A 301 4.66 47.63 -10.28
N LYS A 302 5.74 46.86 -10.10
CA LYS A 302 7.11 47.34 -10.39
C LYS A 302 7.37 47.55 -11.89
N LYS A 303 6.77 46.74 -12.77
CA LYS A 303 6.89 46.90 -14.22
C LYS A 303 6.08 48.09 -14.75
N HIS A 304 4.90 48.37 -14.18
CA HIS A 304 4.07 49.51 -14.55
C HIS A 304 4.43 50.81 -13.81
N GLY A 305 5.27 50.75 -12.76
CA GLY A 305 5.70 51.90 -11.97
C GLY A 305 6.90 52.68 -12.52
N ASN A 306 7.52 52.26 -13.62
CA ASN A 306 8.77 52.84 -14.13
C ASN A 306 8.69 53.42 -15.56
N GLY A 307 7.51 53.72 -16.08
CA GLY A 307 7.39 54.36 -17.38
C GLY A 307 5.99 54.87 -17.67
N SER A 308 5.88 56.20 -17.75
CA SER A 308 4.84 57.03 -18.38
C SER A 308 3.41 56.49 -18.45
N VAL A 309 2.49 57.29 -17.90
CA VAL A 309 1.08 57.37 -18.28
C VAL A 309 0.91 57.16 -19.79
N SER A 310 0.35 56.01 -20.16
CA SER A 310 -0.37 55.86 -21.43
C SER A 310 -1.52 54.91 -21.22
N SER A 311 -2.70 55.44 -21.51
CA SER A 311 -4.02 54.88 -21.35
C SER A 311 -4.17 53.45 -21.86
N ILE A 312 -4.40 52.53 -20.93
CA ILE A 312 -5.19 51.32 -21.16
C ILE A 312 -6.16 51.27 -19.97
N PRO A 313 -7.50 51.23 -20.16
CA PRO A 313 -8.41 51.24 -19.03
C PRO A 313 -8.18 49.96 -18.22
N SER A 314 -7.65 50.12 -17.02
CA SER A 314 -7.67 49.08 -16.02
C SER A 314 -9.13 48.78 -15.73
N VAL A 315 -9.59 47.61 -16.14
CA VAL A 315 -10.83 47.04 -15.58
C VAL A 315 -10.49 46.61 -14.16
N VAL A 316 -10.36 47.60 -13.27
CA VAL A 316 -10.42 47.40 -11.82
C VAL A 316 -11.85 46.96 -11.56
N ARG A 317 -12.08 45.64 -11.53
CA ARG A 317 -13.34 45.08 -11.02
C ARG A 317 -13.35 45.32 -9.51
N GLN A 318 -13.76 46.52 -9.11
CA GLN A 318 -14.16 46.76 -7.72
C GLN A 318 -15.44 45.96 -7.45
N PRO A 319 -15.60 45.33 -6.27
CA PRO A 319 -16.88 44.78 -5.86
C PRO A 319 -17.86 45.94 -5.69
N THR A 320 -18.81 46.09 -6.61
CA THR A 320 -19.88 47.09 -6.49
C THR A 320 -20.91 46.63 -5.48
N LEU A 321 -20.62 46.84 -4.20
CA LEU A 321 -21.64 46.93 -3.17
C LEU A 321 -22.42 48.24 -3.38
N PRO A 322 -23.77 48.21 -3.49
CA PRO A 322 -24.57 49.42 -3.55
C PRO A 322 -24.39 50.21 -2.25
N ASN A 323 -23.87 51.43 -2.36
CA ASN A 323 -23.75 52.35 -1.23
C ASN A 323 -25.12 53.03 -1.05
N PHE A 324 -25.87 52.64 -0.02
CA PHE A 324 -27.06 53.36 0.40
C PHE A 324 -26.60 54.56 1.23
N GLY A 325 -26.38 55.69 0.57
CA GLY A 325 -26.21 56.98 1.23
C GLY A 325 -27.55 57.52 1.72
N ASP A 326 -27.53 58.19 2.87
CA ASP A 326 -28.69 58.80 3.53
C ASP A 326 -29.57 59.59 2.55
N TYR A 327 -30.87 59.31 2.62
CA TYR A 327 -31.90 59.93 1.82
C TYR A 327 -32.32 61.26 2.47
N ASP A 328 -31.97 62.39 1.85
CA ASP A 328 -32.75 63.62 2.01
C ASP A 328 -33.89 63.59 0.98
N GLU A 329 -35.13 63.55 1.50
CA GLU A 329 -36.37 63.75 0.76
C GLU A 329 -36.36 65.16 0.15
N GLU A 330 -36.26 65.26 -1.17
CA GLU A 330 -37.21 66.01 -2.00
C GLU A 330 -36.83 65.94 -3.48
N LYS A 331 -37.87 65.83 -4.32
CA LYS A 331 -37.87 65.84 -5.78
C LYS A 331 -37.68 64.48 -6.48
N SER A 332 -38.79 63.76 -6.47
CA SER A 332 -39.17 62.79 -7.49
C SER A 332 -39.04 63.35 -8.92
N THR A 333 -38.13 62.79 -9.70
CA THR A 333 -38.23 62.75 -11.17
C THR A 333 -37.69 61.42 -11.69
N SER A 334 -38.63 60.55 -12.06
CA SER A 334 -38.56 59.54 -13.14
C SER A 334 -37.32 58.65 -13.23
N PHE A 335 -37.45 57.42 -12.75
CA PHE A 335 -36.71 56.25 -13.21
C PHE A 335 -37.07 55.94 -14.67
N ASP A 336 -36.12 56.08 -15.59
CA ASP A 336 -36.27 55.59 -16.96
C ASP A 336 -35.32 54.39 -17.17
N LEU A 337 -35.87 53.17 -17.16
CA LEU A 337 -35.15 51.94 -17.49
C LEU A 337 -34.96 51.88 -19.01
N THR A 338 -33.89 52.48 -19.52
CA THR A 338 -33.46 52.27 -20.90
C THR A 338 -32.73 50.93 -21.03
N ARG A 339 -33.40 49.96 -21.65
CA ARG A 339 -32.84 48.66 -22.04
C ARG A 339 -31.94 48.85 -23.26
N SER A 340 -30.64 48.96 -23.04
CA SER A 340 -29.66 48.85 -24.14
C SER A 340 -29.50 47.38 -24.52
N ASP A 341 -30.05 47.00 -25.68
CA ASP A 341 -29.83 45.68 -26.27
C ASP A 341 -28.36 45.51 -26.66
N THR A 342 -27.74 44.48 -26.09
CA THR A 342 -26.38 44.06 -26.44
C THR A 342 -26.42 43.35 -27.79
N MET A 343 -25.83 43.97 -28.81
CA MET A 343 -25.52 43.31 -30.10
C MET A 343 -24.64 42.08 -29.82
N SER A 344 -25.24 40.90 -30.03
CA SER A 344 -24.58 39.60 -29.96
C SER A 344 -23.62 39.45 -31.14
N THR A 345 -22.33 39.32 -30.88
CA THR A 345 -21.28 39.07 -31.89
C THR A 345 -21.06 37.58 -32.17
N LEU A 346 -22.12 36.76 -32.09
CA LEU A 346 -22.07 35.35 -32.48
C LEU A 346 -22.96 35.14 -33.72
N PRO A 347 -22.45 34.48 -34.78
CA PRO A 347 -23.26 34.16 -35.94
C PRO A 347 -24.41 33.22 -35.54
N PRO A 348 -25.59 33.35 -36.17
CA PRO A 348 -26.74 32.49 -35.87
C PRO A 348 -26.39 31.03 -36.18
N TYR A 349 -26.61 30.15 -35.21
CA TYR A 349 -26.43 28.71 -35.36
C TYR A 349 -27.51 28.18 -36.30
N THR A 350 -27.16 27.93 -37.56
CA THR A 350 -27.99 27.16 -38.49
C THR A 350 -28.01 25.70 -38.05
N SER A 351 -29.14 25.23 -37.52
CA SER A 351 -29.41 23.80 -37.33
C SER A 351 -29.40 23.10 -38.69
N ARG A 352 -28.41 22.24 -38.94
CA ARG A 352 -28.35 21.47 -40.18
C ARG A 352 -29.32 20.29 -40.12
N GLN A 353 -30.16 20.19 -41.13
CA GLN A 353 -31.20 19.20 -41.33
C GLN A 353 -30.61 17.80 -41.63
N ASN A 354 -31.28 16.77 -41.13
CA ASN A 354 -31.01 15.35 -41.36
C ASN A 354 -30.88 15.01 -42.85
N THR A 355 -29.74 14.41 -43.22
CA THR A 355 -29.67 13.49 -44.37
C THR A 355 -28.91 12.24 -43.95
N SER A 356 -29.67 11.16 -43.85
CA SER A 356 -29.24 9.77 -43.77
C SER A 356 -28.47 9.41 -45.04
N GLU A 357 -27.28 8.80 -44.93
CA GLU A 357 -26.83 7.62 -45.68
C GLU A 357 -25.72 6.94 -44.84
N GLY A 358 -25.82 5.62 -44.59
CA GLY A 358 -25.10 4.86 -43.54
C GLY A 358 -23.65 4.47 -43.85
N PRO A 359 -23.09 3.35 -43.29
CA PRO A 359 -23.58 2.44 -42.26
C PRO A 359 -22.60 2.30 -41.04
N LEU A 360 -23.03 1.57 -40.00
CA LEU A 360 -22.28 1.19 -38.78
C LEU A 360 -22.15 2.26 -37.68
N GLY A 361 -23.18 2.38 -36.86
CA GLY A 361 -23.09 3.07 -35.57
C GLY A 361 -24.32 2.82 -34.72
N ILE A 362 -24.21 1.89 -33.77
CA ILE A 362 -25.25 1.51 -32.81
C ILE A 362 -25.63 2.74 -31.96
N GLN A 363 -26.75 3.39 -32.28
CA GLN A 363 -27.37 4.43 -31.45
C GLN A 363 -28.18 3.76 -30.33
N ARG A 364 -27.71 3.93 -29.10
CA ARG A 364 -28.42 3.53 -27.88
C ARG A 364 -29.43 4.63 -27.52
N ALA A 365 -30.72 4.36 -27.70
CA ALA A 365 -31.79 5.15 -27.10
C ALA A 365 -32.13 4.59 -25.70
N PRO A 366 -32.34 5.43 -24.68
CA PRO A 366 -32.79 4.97 -23.36
C PRO A 366 -34.30 4.68 -23.40
N THR A 367 -34.69 3.42 -23.26
CA THR A 367 -36.08 2.99 -23.09
C THR A 367 -36.46 2.98 -21.60
N LEU A 368 -37.49 3.73 -21.24
CA LEU A 368 -38.16 3.67 -19.93
C LEU A 368 -38.93 2.34 -19.78
N PRO A 369 -39.02 1.76 -18.56
CA PRO A 369 -39.71 0.49 -18.33
C PRO A 369 -41.25 0.67 -18.32
N THR A 370 -41.92 -0.13 -19.15
CA THR A 370 -43.38 -0.24 -19.24
C THR A 370 -43.95 -0.86 -17.97
N VAL A 371 -44.84 -0.14 -17.27
CA VAL A 371 -45.63 -0.66 -16.16
C VAL A 371 -46.79 -1.46 -16.76
N GLY A 372 -46.78 -2.78 -16.55
CA GLY A 372 -47.82 -3.70 -17.00
C GLY A 372 -49.10 -3.53 -16.18
N ALA A 373 -50.23 -3.34 -16.87
CA ALA A 373 -51.56 -3.45 -16.31
C ALA A 373 -51.92 -4.93 -16.10
N VAL A 374 -52.52 -5.24 -14.95
CA VAL A 374 -53.09 -6.55 -14.60
C VAL A 374 -54.57 -6.56 -15.03
N PRO A 375 -55.03 -7.53 -15.84
CA PRO A 375 -56.45 -7.73 -16.11
C PRO A 375 -57.12 -8.63 -15.04
N PRO A 376 -58.47 -8.60 -14.93
CA PRO A 376 -59.23 -8.89 -13.71
C PRO A 376 -59.25 -10.35 -13.26
#